data_AF-A0A0B0H8H2-F1
#
_entry.id   AF-A0A0B0H8H2-F1
#
_cell.length_a   1.000
_cell.length_b   1.000
_cell.length_c   1.000
_cell.angle_alpha   90.00
_cell.angle_beta   90.00
_cell.angle_gamma   90.00
#
_symmetry.space_group_name_H-M   'P 1'
#
loop_
_entity.id
_entity.type
_entity.pdbx_description
1 polymer ?
#
loop_
_entity_poly.entity_id
_entity_poly.type
_entity_poly.pdbx_seq_one_letter_code
_entity_poly.pdbx_strand_id
1 'polypeptide(L)'
;MKNAPYHPFYWLFIFFCLSPTLSFAQSNVLDYDGTNDYLLAPAGSGSVFDFNTSDFTIEVWVKSTATGVAQNLVTVRFSDHNEGDRYIFAIGTDNKAVFFISLGNNNNDVGTLFSTTDVADGTWHHVAAVRKDIRTIELYVDGALEDSATISGSTATGVNINQDLTIGCDYYPTPATTSKYFTGQMDELRFWSKAKTLAEIRAEDDIELAGNETDLVAYYNFNQGVAGGNNTSITKVTGQTASVDATIYNFTLNGSSSNFVAETARPTTVAVIGSVDIRSVPVDQLLTGLDTGSLAALINSFGDDTSSDEVDRPASPDVLRRLLDADGDGQVAVIHWTTLEEQGTVGFFVDRRESGSEGWIRINRKLLPGLVDAPLGGEYFYADPGAVPGISYYYRLSEQEAWGSTREYGPYQMRY
;
A
#
# COMPACT_ATOMS: atom_id res chain seq x y z
N MET A 1 23.90 55.29 -1.69
CA MET A 1 22.52 54.83 -1.92
C MET A 1 22.47 53.43 -1.30
N LYS A 2 22.03 53.14 -0.07
CA LYS A 2 20.82 53.53 0.66
C LYS A 2 19.61 53.64 -0.27
N ASN A 3 18.88 52.52 -0.40
CA ASN A 3 17.43 52.41 -0.24
C ASN A 3 17.05 50.94 0.06
N ALA A 4 16.49 50.74 1.25
CA ALA A 4 15.70 49.58 1.72
C ALA A 4 14.38 49.46 0.90
N PRO A 5 13.42 48.50 1.09
CA PRO A 5 13.11 47.62 2.26
C PRO A 5 12.84 46.12 1.89
N TYR A 6 13.00 45.15 2.81
CA TYR A 6 12.03 44.64 3.82
C TYR A 6 10.67 44.16 3.26
N HIS A 7 10.51 42.81 3.25
CA HIS A 7 9.44 41.94 3.80
C HIS A 7 7.95 42.36 3.73
N PRO A 8 6.98 41.41 3.89
CA PRO A 8 6.92 39.97 3.58
C PRO A 8 5.60 39.58 2.87
N PHE A 9 5.48 38.34 2.37
CA PHE A 9 4.19 37.64 2.33
C PHE A 9 4.39 36.23 2.88
N TYR A 10 3.76 35.97 4.01
CA TYR A 10 3.73 34.69 4.69
C TYR A 10 2.90 33.70 3.88
N TRP A 11 3.42 32.48 3.71
CA TRP A 11 2.58 31.29 3.68
C TRP A 11 2.92 30.46 4.91
N LEU A 12 1.95 30.44 5.81
CA LEU A 12 1.88 29.60 7.00
C LEU A 12 1.63 28.17 6.52
N PHE A 13 2.52 27.24 6.83
CA PHE A 13 2.12 25.86 7.06
C PHE A 13 2.73 25.38 8.37
N ILE A 14 1.82 24.88 9.19
CA ILE A 14 1.95 24.53 10.59
C ILE A 14 2.64 23.16 10.65
N PHE A 15 3.79 23.06 11.31
CA PHE A 15 4.19 21.80 11.93
C PHE A 15 3.88 21.90 13.42
N PHE A 16 2.78 21.28 13.83
CA PHE A 16 2.69 20.80 15.19
C PHE A 16 3.68 19.65 15.31
N CYS A 17 4.82 19.90 15.96
CA CYS A 17 5.52 18.85 16.68
C CYS A 17 4.76 18.67 18.01
N LEU A 18 3.58 18.05 17.93
CA LEU A 18 3.14 17.23 19.04
C LEU A 18 4.00 15.99 18.94
N SER A 19 4.88 15.81 19.91
CA SER A 19 5.30 14.47 20.26
C SER A 19 4.00 13.69 20.45
N PRO A 20 3.68 12.68 19.62
CA PRO A 20 2.82 11.66 20.16
C PRO A 20 3.61 11.16 21.37
N THR A 21 3.06 11.38 22.57
CA THR A 21 3.10 10.28 23.52
C THR A 21 2.82 9.04 22.70
N LEU A 22 3.74 8.07 22.68
CA LEU A 22 3.40 6.71 22.26
C LEU A 22 2.26 6.27 23.18
N SER A 23 1.04 6.64 22.83
CA SER A 23 -0.06 5.73 22.98
C SER A 23 0.32 4.63 22.01
N PHE A 24 0.58 3.44 22.53
CA PHE A 24 0.36 2.27 21.69
C PHE A 24 -1.07 2.44 21.18
N ALA A 25 -1.24 2.86 19.92
CA ALA A 25 -2.47 2.59 19.24
C ALA A 25 -2.58 1.07 19.32
N GLN A 26 -3.60 0.61 20.03
CA GLN A 26 -3.89 -0.81 20.07
C GLN A 26 -4.26 -1.17 18.64
N SER A 27 -3.40 -1.90 17.93
CA SER A 27 -3.73 -2.40 16.59
C SER A 27 -4.85 -3.42 16.77
N ASN A 28 -6.08 -3.00 16.51
CA ASN A 28 -7.26 -3.84 16.58
C ASN A 28 -7.70 -4.16 15.17
N VAL A 29 -8.25 -5.36 15.01
CA VAL A 29 -8.93 -5.80 13.80
C VAL A 29 -10.37 -6.12 14.16
N LEU A 30 -11.25 -6.14 13.17
CA LEU A 30 -12.64 -6.55 13.37
C LEU A 30 -12.80 -8.04 13.04
N ASP A 31 -13.22 -8.82 14.02
CA ASP A 31 -13.47 -10.27 13.90
C ASP A 31 -14.95 -10.53 13.59
N TYR A 32 -15.21 -11.19 12.46
CA TYR A 32 -16.53 -11.60 11.97
C TYR A 32 -16.76 -13.09 12.21
N ASP A 33 -17.90 -13.44 12.77
CA ASP A 33 -18.21 -14.82 13.20
C ASP A 33 -18.69 -15.77 12.09
N GLY A 34 -18.87 -15.28 10.86
CA GLY A 34 -19.35 -16.09 9.74
C GLY A 34 -20.83 -16.46 9.76
N THR A 35 -21.60 -15.97 10.74
CA THR A 35 -23.00 -16.36 10.96
C THR A 35 -23.96 -15.25 10.59
N ASN A 36 -23.77 -14.05 11.14
CA ASN A 36 -24.66 -12.92 10.90
C ASN A 36 -24.03 -11.53 11.07
N ASP A 37 -22.71 -11.47 11.31
CA ASP A 37 -21.95 -10.23 11.46
C ASP A 37 -21.79 -9.48 10.12
N TYR A 38 -22.15 -8.20 10.09
CA TYR A 38 -21.87 -7.31 8.95
C TYR A 38 -21.92 -5.83 9.35
N LEU A 39 -21.34 -4.98 8.50
CA LEU A 39 -21.46 -3.53 8.61
C LEU A 39 -22.28 -2.97 7.45
N LEU A 40 -22.99 -1.88 7.72
CA LEU A 40 -23.72 -1.11 6.71
C LEU A 40 -23.21 0.33 6.69
N ALA A 41 -22.45 0.68 5.65
CA ALA A 41 -21.98 2.03 5.43
C ALA A 41 -23.00 2.81 4.57
N PRO A 42 -23.36 4.05 4.97
CA PRO A 42 -24.28 4.87 4.20
C PRO A 42 -23.68 5.12 2.81
N ALA A 43 -24.38 4.64 1.78
CA ALA A 43 -23.95 4.80 0.40
C ALA A 43 -25.14 5.22 -0.48
N GLY A 44 -25.14 4.79 -1.74
CA GLY A 44 -26.15 5.14 -2.72
C GLY A 44 -25.73 6.25 -3.66
N SER A 45 -26.69 6.80 -4.40
CA SER A 45 -26.40 7.68 -5.53
C SER A 45 -25.68 8.95 -5.09
N GLY A 46 -24.54 9.24 -5.72
CA GLY A 46 -23.67 10.38 -5.41
C GLY A 46 -22.84 10.24 -4.14
N SER A 47 -22.84 9.07 -3.50
CA SER A 47 -21.93 8.78 -2.38
C SER A 47 -20.50 8.58 -2.86
N VAL A 48 -19.54 8.55 -1.92
CA VAL A 48 -18.13 8.26 -2.21
C VAL A 48 -17.87 6.87 -2.79
N PHE A 49 -18.86 5.97 -2.67
CA PHE A 49 -18.80 4.60 -3.21
C PHE A 49 -19.41 4.52 -4.62
N ASP A 50 -20.03 5.60 -5.12
CA ASP A 50 -20.66 5.72 -6.44
C ASP A 50 -19.65 6.18 -7.50
N PHE A 51 -18.72 5.30 -7.87
CA PHE A 51 -17.62 5.64 -8.76
C PHE A 51 -18.02 5.91 -10.21
N ASN A 52 -19.23 5.53 -10.66
CA ASN A 52 -19.73 5.76 -12.02
C ASN A 52 -18.69 5.38 -13.10
N THR A 53 -18.16 6.32 -13.88
CA THR A 53 -17.11 6.09 -14.89
C THR A 53 -15.69 6.35 -14.39
N SER A 54 -15.49 6.74 -13.14
CA SER A 54 -14.19 7.11 -12.58
C SER A 54 -13.33 5.90 -12.24
N ASP A 55 -12.02 6.04 -12.29
CA ASP A 55 -11.13 5.00 -11.78
C ASP A 55 -11.28 4.84 -10.26
N PHE A 56 -10.99 3.66 -9.75
CA PHE A 56 -11.02 3.41 -8.31
C PHE A 56 -10.14 2.23 -7.90
N THR A 57 -9.81 2.17 -6.60
CA THR A 57 -9.17 1.03 -5.95
C THR A 57 -9.91 0.69 -4.67
N ILE A 58 -10.16 -0.59 -4.42
CA ILE A 58 -10.62 -1.11 -3.13
C ILE A 58 -9.53 -2.04 -2.61
N GLU A 59 -9.05 -1.82 -1.40
CA GLU A 59 -8.00 -2.63 -0.80
C GLU A 59 -8.31 -2.92 0.67
N VAL A 60 -7.91 -4.10 1.15
CA VAL A 60 -8.24 -4.58 2.50
C VAL A 60 -7.30 -5.69 2.93
N TRP A 61 -6.99 -5.74 4.23
CA TRP A 61 -6.34 -6.88 4.86
C TRP A 61 -7.39 -7.86 5.36
N VAL A 62 -7.20 -9.15 5.04
CA VAL A 62 -8.10 -10.22 5.50
C VAL A 62 -7.33 -11.43 6.00
N LYS A 63 -7.88 -12.10 7.01
CA LYS A 63 -7.40 -13.39 7.50
C LYS A 63 -8.58 -14.29 7.78
N SER A 64 -8.69 -15.39 7.04
CA SER A 64 -9.78 -16.35 7.18
C SER A 64 -9.28 -17.78 7.23
N THR A 65 -9.92 -18.61 8.05
CA THR A 65 -9.73 -20.07 8.06
C THR A 65 -10.92 -20.81 7.44
N ALA A 66 -11.95 -20.07 6.99
CA ALA A 66 -13.15 -20.65 6.44
C ALA A 66 -12.93 -21.02 4.97
N THR A 67 -12.75 -22.32 4.72
CA THR A 67 -12.47 -22.85 3.39
C THR A 67 -13.72 -23.47 2.76
N GLY A 68 -13.78 -23.52 1.43
CA GLY A 68 -14.87 -24.19 0.72
C GLY A 68 -16.19 -23.43 0.68
N VAL A 69 -16.22 -22.18 1.16
CA VAL A 69 -17.43 -21.35 1.31
C VAL A 69 -17.25 -20.00 0.64
N ALA A 70 -18.30 -19.50 -0.01
CA ALA A 70 -18.29 -18.15 -0.57
C ALA A 70 -18.54 -17.11 0.53
N GLN A 71 -17.71 -16.08 0.58
CA GLN A 71 -17.71 -15.04 1.60
C GLN A 71 -17.55 -13.67 0.93
N ASN A 72 -18.41 -12.70 1.22
CA ASN A 72 -18.26 -11.36 0.66
C ASN A 72 -17.55 -10.44 1.66
N LEU A 73 -16.53 -9.74 1.18
CA LEU A 73 -15.81 -8.72 1.93
C LEU A 73 -16.50 -7.37 1.79
N VAL A 74 -16.82 -6.99 0.55
CA VAL A 74 -17.44 -5.71 0.16
C VAL A 74 -18.49 -5.98 -0.90
N THR A 75 -19.70 -5.46 -0.71
CA THR A 75 -20.81 -5.57 -1.65
C THR A 75 -21.48 -4.21 -1.86
N VAL A 76 -21.51 -3.72 -3.11
CA VAL A 76 -22.18 -2.46 -3.48
C VAL A 76 -23.01 -2.66 -4.73
N ARG A 77 -24.19 -2.04 -4.80
CA ARG A 77 -25.18 -2.30 -5.88
C ARG A 77 -26.11 -1.12 -6.17
N PHE A 78 -26.71 -1.14 -7.36
CA PHE A 78 -27.75 -0.22 -7.77
C PHE A 78 -29.14 -0.57 -7.23
N SER A 79 -29.56 -1.83 -7.34
CA SER A 79 -30.90 -2.30 -6.97
C SER A 79 -30.85 -3.49 -5.99
N ASP A 80 -32.01 -3.88 -5.47
CA ASP A 80 -32.22 -5.01 -4.57
C ASP A 80 -32.25 -6.39 -5.28
N HIS A 81 -32.08 -6.43 -6.61
CA HIS A 81 -32.08 -7.66 -7.38
C HIS A 81 -30.80 -7.82 -8.21
N ASN A 82 -30.48 -9.05 -8.60
CA ASN A 82 -29.30 -9.48 -9.39
C ASN A 82 -29.21 -8.87 -10.81
N GLU A 83 -29.85 -7.73 -11.03
CA GLU A 83 -30.01 -7.00 -12.26
C GLU A 83 -29.56 -5.56 -12.00
N GLY A 84 -28.31 -5.25 -12.37
CA GLY A 84 -27.80 -3.88 -12.33
C GLY A 84 -26.33 -3.77 -11.95
N ASP A 85 -25.87 -2.53 -12.09
CA ASP A 85 -24.53 -2.05 -11.75
C ASP A 85 -24.18 -2.44 -10.30
N ARG A 86 -23.01 -3.07 -10.14
CA ARG A 86 -22.50 -3.50 -8.83
C ARG A 86 -21.01 -3.82 -8.90
N TYR A 87 -20.36 -3.78 -7.75
CA TYR A 87 -19.05 -4.42 -7.57
C TYR A 87 -19.06 -5.20 -6.26
N ILE A 88 -18.38 -6.34 -6.29
CA ILE A 88 -18.29 -7.29 -5.17
C ILE A 88 -16.83 -7.71 -5.04
N PHE A 89 -16.27 -7.55 -3.84
CA PHE A 89 -15.00 -8.13 -3.45
C PHE A 89 -15.29 -9.28 -2.48
N ALA A 90 -14.82 -10.48 -2.78
CA ALA A 90 -15.18 -11.70 -2.08
C ALA A 90 -14.01 -12.68 -1.97
N ILE A 91 -14.23 -13.74 -1.20
CA ILE A 91 -13.47 -14.98 -1.21
C ILE A 91 -14.39 -16.07 -1.79
N GLY A 92 -13.93 -16.76 -2.84
CA GLY A 92 -14.64 -17.82 -3.53
C GLY A 92 -14.68 -19.14 -2.75
N THR A 93 -15.51 -20.08 -3.20
CA THR A 93 -15.56 -21.45 -2.64
C THR A 93 -14.27 -22.24 -2.87
N ASP A 94 -13.40 -21.77 -3.74
CA ASP A 94 -12.06 -22.26 -4.03
C ASP A 94 -10.98 -21.56 -3.19
N ASN A 95 -11.36 -20.79 -2.18
CA ASN A 95 -10.50 -20.03 -1.27
C ASN A 95 -9.73 -18.87 -1.92
N LYS A 96 -10.05 -18.51 -3.17
CA LYS A 96 -9.40 -17.41 -3.90
C LYS A 96 -10.08 -16.08 -3.63
N ALA A 97 -9.32 -14.99 -3.66
CA ALA A 97 -9.89 -13.66 -3.75
C ALA A 97 -10.59 -13.50 -5.10
N VAL A 98 -11.76 -12.87 -5.10
CA VAL A 98 -12.62 -12.68 -6.28
C VAL A 98 -13.06 -11.24 -6.34
N PHE A 99 -12.81 -10.59 -7.47
CA PHE A 99 -13.39 -9.29 -7.78
C PHE A 99 -14.38 -9.41 -8.93
N PHE A 100 -15.64 -9.13 -8.66
CA PHE A 100 -16.71 -9.08 -9.64
C PHE A 100 -17.16 -7.63 -9.84
N ILE A 101 -17.36 -7.22 -11.08
CA ILE A 101 -17.98 -5.93 -11.40
C ILE A 101 -18.98 -6.11 -12.55
N SER A 102 -20.13 -5.46 -12.42
CA SER A 102 -21.09 -5.25 -13.50
C SER A 102 -21.22 -3.76 -13.75
N LEU A 103 -21.01 -3.38 -15.00
CA LEU A 103 -21.23 -2.04 -15.51
C LEU A 103 -22.69 -1.85 -15.97
N GLY A 104 -23.59 -2.79 -15.69
CA GLY A 104 -24.98 -2.73 -16.11
C GLY A 104 -25.28 -3.56 -17.35
N ASN A 105 -26.19 -3.04 -18.19
CA ASN A 105 -26.66 -3.70 -19.41
C ASN A 105 -27.20 -5.13 -19.18
N ASN A 106 -28.04 -5.32 -18.15
CA ASN A 106 -28.58 -6.64 -17.76
C ASN A 106 -27.49 -7.71 -17.55
N ASN A 107 -26.37 -7.33 -16.91
CA ASN A 107 -25.20 -8.18 -16.70
C ASN A 107 -24.48 -8.64 -17.99
N ASN A 108 -24.65 -7.94 -19.11
CA ASN A 108 -23.87 -8.22 -20.32
C ASN A 108 -22.47 -7.57 -20.29
N ASP A 109 -22.30 -6.50 -19.51
CA ASP A 109 -21.02 -5.79 -19.36
C ASP A 109 -20.40 -6.12 -17.99
N VAL A 110 -19.88 -7.35 -17.85
CA VAL A 110 -19.36 -7.89 -16.58
C VAL A 110 -17.89 -8.31 -16.68
N GLY A 111 -17.19 -8.16 -15.56
CA GLY A 111 -15.84 -8.68 -15.35
C GLY A 111 -15.79 -9.49 -14.07
N THR A 112 -14.99 -10.56 -14.07
CA THR A 112 -14.70 -11.34 -12.87
C THR A 112 -13.25 -11.75 -12.91
N LEU A 113 -12.52 -11.45 -11.85
CA LEU A 113 -11.13 -11.82 -11.65
C LEU A 113 -11.03 -12.81 -10.49
N PHE A 114 -10.08 -13.73 -10.58
CA PHE A 114 -9.79 -14.72 -9.55
C PHE A 114 -8.31 -14.69 -9.22
N SER A 115 -7.96 -14.67 -7.94
CA SER A 115 -6.58 -14.86 -7.54
C SER A 115 -6.12 -16.30 -7.83
N THR A 116 -4.81 -16.44 -8.02
CA THR A 116 -4.10 -17.73 -7.98
C THR A 116 -3.72 -18.14 -6.57
N THR A 117 -3.55 -17.19 -5.65
CA THR A 117 -3.22 -17.43 -4.23
C THR A 117 -4.49 -17.75 -3.43
N ASP A 118 -4.41 -18.78 -2.57
CA ASP A 118 -5.46 -19.05 -1.56
C ASP A 118 -5.37 -17.99 -0.46
N VAL A 119 -6.46 -17.27 -0.19
CA VAL A 119 -6.52 -16.21 0.83
C VAL A 119 -7.29 -16.61 2.10
N ALA A 120 -7.83 -17.83 2.12
CA ALA A 120 -8.48 -18.44 3.28
C ALA A 120 -7.63 -19.57 3.88
N ASP A 121 -6.32 -19.34 4.02
CA ASP A 121 -5.33 -20.31 4.51
C ASP A 121 -4.99 -20.13 6.00
N GLY A 122 -5.62 -19.16 6.67
CA GLY A 122 -5.38 -18.80 8.06
C GLY A 122 -4.22 -17.82 8.27
N THR A 123 -3.66 -17.23 7.21
CA THR A 123 -2.70 -16.14 7.26
C THR A 123 -3.33 -14.83 6.81
N TRP A 124 -2.66 -13.70 7.08
CA TRP A 124 -3.13 -12.39 6.62
C TRP A 124 -2.74 -12.18 5.16
N HIS A 125 -3.68 -11.74 4.34
CA HIS A 125 -3.45 -11.33 2.97
C HIS A 125 -3.94 -9.92 2.73
N HIS A 126 -3.16 -9.14 2.00
CA HIS A 126 -3.62 -7.89 1.42
C HIS A 126 -4.25 -8.17 0.06
N VAL A 127 -5.49 -7.78 -0.14
CA VAL A 127 -6.18 -7.96 -1.42
C VAL A 127 -6.62 -6.61 -1.94
N ALA A 128 -6.31 -6.31 -3.21
CA ALA A 128 -6.67 -5.05 -3.85
C ALA A 128 -7.28 -5.27 -5.23
N ALA A 129 -8.41 -4.61 -5.48
CA ALA A 129 -9.08 -4.58 -6.76
C ALA A 129 -9.02 -3.16 -7.35
N VAL A 130 -8.49 -3.05 -8.56
CA VAL A 130 -8.34 -1.79 -9.28
C VAL A 130 -9.23 -1.78 -10.50
N ARG A 131 -9.89 -0.65 -10.76
CA ARG A 131 -10.53 -0.34 -12.05
C ARG A 131 -9.85 0.88 -12.67
N LYS A 132 -9.41 0.73 -13.92
CA LYS A 132 -8.86 1.80 -14.75
C LYS A 132 -9.56 1.90 -16.11
N ASP A 133 -9.60 3.11 -16.67
CA ASP A 133 -10.17 3.39 -17.99
C ASP A 133 -11.59 2.81 -18.18
N ILE A 134 -12.41 2.85 -17.11
CA ILE A 134 -13.78 2.31 -17.01
C ILE A 134 -13.89 0.78 -17.11
N ARG A 135 -13.10 0.13 -17.98
CA ARG A 135 -13.31 -1.26 -18.40
C ARG A 135 -12.15 -2.19 -18.09
N THR A 136 -11.00 -1.67 -17.70
CA THR A 136 -9.87 -2.53 -17.32
C THR A 136 -9.91 -2.72 -15.82
N ILE A 137 -9.80 -3.97 -15.39
CA ILE A 137 -9.79 -4.36 -13.99
C ILE A 137 -8.56 -5.20 -13.70
N GLU A 138 -8.01 -5.04 -12.51
CA GLU A 138 -6.82 -5.73 -12.02
C GLU A 138 -7.07 -6.20 -10.59
N LEU A 139 -6.57 -7.39 -10.25
CA LEU A 139 -6.66 -7.98 -8.92
C LEU A 139 -5.24 -8.29 -8.43
N TYR A 140 -4.95 -7.80 -7.23
CA TYR A 140 -3.67 -7.97 -6.56
C TYR A 140 -3.87 -8.73 -5.25
N VAL A 141 -2.93 -9.63 -4.95
CA VAL A 141 -2.80 -10.29 -3.65
C VAL A 141 -1.37 -10.11 -3.18
N ASP A 142 -1.18 -9.65 -1.95
CA ASP A 142 0.12 -9.44 -1.31
C ASP A 142 1.10 -8.63 -2.17
N GLY A 143 0.55 -7.59 -2.82
CA GLY A 143 1.32 -6.72 -3.71
C GLY A 143 1.78 -7.39 -5.01
N ALA A 144 1.20 -8.51 -5.45
CA ALA A 144 1.44 -9.12 -6.75
C ALA A 144 0.20 -9.03 -7.63
N LEU A 145 0.34 -8.68 -8.92
CA LEU A 145 -0.75 -8.75 -9.88
C LEU A 145 -1.06 -10.21 -10.18
N GLU A 146 -2.26 -10.67 -9.85
CA GLU A 146 -2.63 -12.08 -10.03
C GLU A 146 -3.58 -12.30 -11.22
N ASP A 147 -4.44 -11.32 -11.50
CA ASP A 147 -5.36 -11.40 -12.63
C ASP A 147 -5.72 -10.02 -13.17
N SER A 148 -6.02 -9.94 -14.46
CA SER A 148 -6.48 -8.72 -15.11
C SER A 148 -7.37 -9.02 -16.31
N ALA A 149 -8.34 -8.15 -16.56
CA ALA A 149 -9.23 -8.30 -17.70
C ALA A 149 -9.69 -6.94 -18.23
N THR A 150 -10.11 -6.94 -19.49
CA THR A 150 -10.93 -5.87 -20.05
C THR A 150 -12.37 -6.37 -20.15
N ILE A 151 -13.30 -5.68 -19.50
CA ILE A 151 -14.73 -5.99 -19.52
C ILE A 151 -15.23 -5.92 -20.96
N SER A 152 -15.77 -7.03 -21.46
CA SER A 152 -16.36 -7.12 -22.81
C SER A 152 -17.75 -6.49 -22.86
N GLY A 153 -18.16 -5.96 -24.02
CA GLY A 153 -19.42 -5.20 -24.18
C GLY A 153 -19.30 -4.01 -25.13
N SER A 154 -20.42 -3.35 -25.44
CA SER A 154 -20.51 -2.31 -26.48
C SER A 154 -20.91 -0.91 -26.00
N THR A 155 -21.39 -0.78 -24.76
CA THR A 155 -21.79 0.51 -24.16
C THR A 155 -20.94 0.80 -22.94
N ALA A 156 -20.34 1.99 -22.88
CA ALA A 156 -19.68 2.45 -21.66
C ALA A 156 -20.75 2.94 -20.68
N THR A 157 -21.28 2.03 -19.87
CA THR A 157 -22.04 2.37 -18.67
C THR A 157 -21.07 2.28 -17.50
N GLY A 158 -21.08 3.27 -16.60
CA GLY A 158 -20.26 3.22 -15.39
C GLY A 158 -20.75 2.14 -14.43
N VAL A 159 -20.26 2.15 -13.20
CA VAL A 159 -20.90 1.43 -12.09
C VAL A 159 -21.62 2.44 -11.21
N ASN A 160 -22.94 2.56 -11.41
CA ASN A 160 -23.78 3.43 -10.57
C ASN A 160 -24.31 2.64 -9.39
N ILE A 161 -24.43 3.27 -8.23
CA ILE A 161 -24.96 2.59 -7.03
C ILE A 161 -26.12 3.40 -6.44
N ASN A 162 -27.06 2.72 -5.79
CA ASN A 162 -28.19 3.39 -5.12
C ASN A 162 -28.63 2.66 -3.84
N GLN A 163 -27.78 1.77 -3.34
CA GLN A 163 -27.97 1.06 -2.07
C GLN A 163 -26.75 1.30 -1.18
N ASP A 164 -26.94 1.09 0.12
CA ASP A 164 -25.87 1.11 1.11
C ASP A 164 -24.78 0.06 0.79
N LEU A 165 -23.54 0.40 1.15
CA LEU A 165 -22.40 -0.50 1.08
C LEU A 165 -22.50 -1.50 2.23
N THR A 166 -22.45 -2.79 1.89
CA THR A 166 -22.39 -3.87 2.86
C THR A 166 -20.95 -4.38 2.98
N ILE A 167 -20.45 -4.50 4.21
CA ILE A 167 -19.10 -5.02 4.50
C ILE A 167 -19.27 -6.31 5.33
N GLY A 168 -18.65 -7.39 4.89
CA GLY A 168 -18.67 -8.68 5.58
C GLY A 168 -19.85 -9.60 5.25
N CYS A 169 -20.73 -9.25 4.30
CA CYS A 169 -21.73 -10.19 3.76
C CYS A 169 -22.25 -9.80 2.37
N ASP A 170 -23.12 -10.65 1.81
CA ASP A 170 -23.86 -10.35 0.58
C ASP A 170 -24.96 -9.28 0.82
N TYR A 171 -25.69 -8.93 -0.22
CA TYR A 171 -26.79 -7.94 -0.21
C TYR A 171 -27.77 -8.07 1.00
N TYR A 172 -27.97 -6.95 1.72
CA TYR A 172 -28.97 -6.74 2.80
C TYR A 172 -29.70 -5.39 2.60
N PRO A 173 -30.99 -5.21 2.99
CA PRO A 173 -31.92 -6.12 3.70
C PRO A 173 -32.72 -7.08 2.82
N THR A 174 -32.48 -7.06 1.52
CA THR A 174 -33.13 -7.94 0.56
C THR A 174 -32.06 -8.87 -0.01
N PRO A 175 -32.25 -10.21 0.08
CA PRO A 175 -33.43 -10.88 0.61
C PRO A 175 -33.45 -10.74 2.15
N ALA A 176 -34.60 -11.00 2.77
CA ALA A 176 -34.75 -10.95 4.23
C ALA A 176 -33.79 -11.88 5.01
N THR A 177 -33.04 -12.73 4.29
CA THR A 177 -31.93 -13.54 4.78
C THR A 177 -30.68 -13.24 3.95
N THR A 178 -29.70 -12.61 4.58
CA THR A 178 -28.33 -12.45 4.06
C THR A 178 -27.60 -13.78 4.00
N SER A 179 -26.64 -13.88 3.07
CA SER A 179 -25.78 -15.06 2.89
C SER A 179 -24.33 -14.62 2.70
N LYS A 180 -23.40 -15.58 2.58
CA LYS A 180 -21.96 -15.33 2.34
C LYS A 180 -21.32 -14.39 3.35
N TYR A 181 -21.64 -14.59 4.63
CA TYR A 181 -20.98 -13.88 5.71
C TYR A 181 -19.48 -14.21 5.72
N PHE A 182 -18.68 -13.17 5.87
CA PHE A 182 -17.26 -13.32 6.09
C PHE A 182 -17.01 -13.95 7.46
N THR A 183 -16.12 -14.92 7.49
CA THR A 183 -15.64 -15.58 8.71
C THR A 183 -14.16 -15.28 8.83
N GLY A 184 -13.76 -14.51 9.83
CA GLY A 184 -12.36 -14.16 10.03
C GLY A 184 -12.16 -12.70 10.41
N GLN A 185 -10.93 -12.24 10.25
CA GLN A 185 -10.49 -10.91 10.66
C GLN A 185 -10.31 -10.01 9.44
N MET A 186 -10.75 -8.76 9.56
CA MET A 186 -10.57 -7.72 8.55
C MET A 186 -9.85 -6.52 9.18
N ASP A 187 -8.94 -5.94 8.42
CA ASP A 187 -8.28 -4.71 8.79
C ASP A 187 -8.09 -3.77 7.59
N GLU A 188 -7.87 -2.48 7.84
CA GLU A 188 -7.37 -1.51 6.85
C GLU A 188 -8.19 -1.44 5.55
N LEU A 189 -9.53 -1.50 5.63
CA LEU A 189 -10.40 -1.43 4.45
C LEU A 189 -10.42 -0.01 3.88
N ARG A 190 -9.97 0.16 2.65
CA ARG A 190 -9.80 1.47 1.99
C ARG A 190 -10.45 1.48 0.61
N PHE A 191 -10.96 2.65 0.27
CA PHE A 191 -11.52 2.97 -1.04
C PHE A 191 -10.85 4.24 -1.56
N TRP A 192 -10.36 4.19 -2.79
CA TRP A 192 -9.66 5.27 -3.46
C TRP A 192 -10.40 5.68 -4.74
N SER A 193 -10.47 6.97 -5.04
CA SER A 193 -10.98 7.51 -6.32
C SER A 193 -9.93 7.56 -7.43
N LYS A 194 -8.89 6.74 -7.31
CA LYS A 194 -7.83 6.58 -8.31
C LYS A 194 -7.56 5.10 -8.59
N ALA A 195 -7.10 4.79 -9.78
CA ALA A 195 -6.48 3.49 -10.08
C ALA A 195 -5.05 3.49 -9.53
N LYS A 196 -4.85 2.84 -8.37
CA LYS A 196 -3.51 2.70 -7.77
C LYS A 196 -2.65 1.83 -8.66
N THR A 197 -1.43 2.26 -8.89
CA THR A 197 -0.37 1.43 -9.48
C THR A 197 0.11 0.40 -8.47
N LEU A 198 0.76 -0.66 -8.96
CA LEU A 198 1.35 -1.67 -8.09
C LEU A 198 2.35 -1.10 -7.08
N ALA A 199 3.13 -0.08 -7.48
CA ALA A 199 4.08 0.58 -6.60
C ALA A 199 3.36 1.35 -5.47
N GLU A 200 2.22 1.99 -5.75
CA GLU A 200 1.41 2.68 -4.73
C GLU A 200 0.70 1.70 -3.80
N ILE A 201 0.20 0.57 -4.32
CA ILE A 201 -0.38 -0.51 -3.50
C ILE A 201 0.66 -0.97 -2.48
N ARG A 202 1.85 -1.37 -2.97
CA ARG A 202 2.95 -1.86 -2.14
C ARG A 202 3.51 -0.83 -1.16
N ALA A 203 3.46 0.46 -1.49
CA ALA A 203 4.00 1.50 -0.62
C ALA A 203 3.08 1.79 0.58
N GLU A 204 1.79 1.46 0.48
CA GLU A 204 0.77 1.91 1.41
C GLU A 204 0.02 0.78 2.11
N ASP A 205 0.07 -0.46 1.61
CA ASP A 205 -0.71 -1.59 2.12
C ASP A 205 -0.60 -1.81 3.63
N ASP A 206 0.58 -1.63 4.23
CA ASP A 206 0.81 -1.86 5.67
C ASP A 206 1.33 -0.63 6.43
N ILE A 207 0.90 0.55 6.02
CA ILE A 207 1.00 1.74 6.88
C ILE A 207 -0.39 2.15 7.33
N GLU A 208 -0.55 2.50 8.61
CA GLU A 208 -1.77 3.18 9.04
C GLU A 208 -1.82 4.57 8.40
N LEU A 209 -2.91 4.87 7.70
CA LEU A 209 -3.08 6.14 7.00
C LEU A 209 -3.67 7.20 7.94
N ALA A 210 -3.46 8.47 7.60
CA ALA A 210 -4.01 9.59 8.36
C ALA A 210 -5.50 9.82 8.07
N GLY A 211 -6.04 9.27 6.98
CA GLY A 211 -7.43 9.45 6.55
C GLY A 211 -7.68 10.74 5.76
N ASN A 212 -6.63 11.50 5.43
CA ASN A 212 -6.69 12.75 4.67
C ASN A 212 -5.83 12.73 3.40
N GLU A 213 -5.40 11.54 2.98
CA GLU A 213 -4.66 11.31 1.76
C GLU A 213 -5.47 11.75 0.54
N THR A 214 -4.78 12.30 -0.45
CA THR A 214 -5.39 12.64 -1.73
C THR A 214 -6.00 11.38 -2.38
N ASP A 215 -7.21 11.50 -2.90
CA ASP A 215 -7.99 10.43 -3.51
C ASP A 215 -8.44 9.30 -2.57
N LEU A 216 -8.14 9.34 -1.27
CA LEU A 216 -8.72 8.41 -0.30
C LEU A 216 -10.14 8.86 0.04
N VAL A 217 -11.13 8.04 -0.31
CA VAL A 217 -12.55 8.42 -0.18
C VAL A 217 -13.26 7.73 0.97
N ALA A 218 -12.83 6.53 1.36
CA ALA A 218 -13.27 5.85 2.57
C ALA A 218 -12.15 5.02 3.19
N TYR A 219 -12.06 5.01 4.52
CA TYR A 219 -11.05 4.25 5.25
C TYR A 219 -11.59 3.77 6.60
N TYR A 220 -11.51 2.47 6.83
CA TYR A 220 -11.86 1.80 8.08
C TYR A 220 -10.63 1.05 8.60
N ASN A 221 -9.96 1.60 9.60
CA ASN A 221 -8.76 1.03 10.24
C ASN A 221 -9.07 0.06 11.38
N PHE A 222 -10.34 -0.11 11.73
CA PHE A 222 -10.84 -1.00 12.79
C PHE A 222 -10.16 -0.90 14.17
N ASN A 223 -9.36 0.14 14.42
CA ASN A 223 -8.57 0.33 15.64
C ASN A 223 -9.37 0.76 16.87
N GLN A 224 -10.67 1.02 16.72
CA GLN A 224 -11.52 1.49 17.82
C GLN A 224 -11.89 0.37 18.82
N GLY A 225 -12.24 0.77 20.05
CA GLY A 225 -12.63 -0.16 21.11
C GLY A 225 -11.43 -0.78 21.83
N VAL A 226 -11.73 -1.81 22.63
CA VAL A 226 -10.73 -2.55 23.42
C VAL A 226 -10.65 -3.98 22.90
N ALA A 227 -9.47 -4.44 22.47
CA ALA A 227 -9.28 -5.81 22.00
C ALA A 227 -9.85 -6.84 22.98
N GLY A 228 -10.76 -7.69 22.49
CA GLY A 228 -11.36 -8.77 23.26
C GLY A 228 -12.22 -8.29 24.44
N GLY A 229 -12.43 -6.98 24.59
CA GLY A 229 -13.10 -6.35 25.71
C GLY A 229 -14.62 -6.25 25.52
N ASN A 230 -15.26 -5.48 26.39
CA ASN A 230 -16.66 -5.11 26.23
C ASN A 230 -16.76 -3.82 25.40
N ASN A 231 -17.22 -3.98 24.17
CA ASN A 231 -17.43 -2.92 23.18
C ASN A 231 -18.92 -2.70 22.86
N THR A 232 -19.86 -3.24 23.65
CA THR A 232 -21.31 -3.21 23.36
C THR A 232 -21.92 -1.82 23.24
N SER A 233 -21.23 -0.75 23.67
CA SER A 233 -21.64 0.64 23.45
C SER A 233 -21.25 1.20 22.08
N ILE A 234 -20.40 0.50 21.33
CA ILE A 234 -19.95 0.89 20.01
C ILE A 234 -20.97 0.38 18.99
N THR A 235 -21.76 1.29 18.42
CA THR A 235 -22.82 0.95 17.46
C THR A 235 -22.41 1.18 16.00
N LYS A 236 -21.25 1.78 15.78
CA LYS A 236 -20.71 2.08 14.45
C LYS A 236 -19.20 1.89 14.42
N VAL A 237 -18.67 1.43 13.30
CA VAL A 237 -17.25 1.58 12.95
C VAL A 237 -17.06 2.99 12.40
N THR A 238 -16.14 3.73 13.00
CA THR A 238 -15.80 5.09 12.60
C THR A 238 -15.03 5.07 11.30
N GLY A 239 -15.49 5.85 10.32
CA GLY A 239 -14.72 6.13 9.12
C GLY A 239 -13.64 7.16 9.39
N GLN A 240 -12.41 6.90 8.93
CA GLN A 240 -11.31 7.87 9.07
C GLN A 240 -11.40 9.00 8.03
N THR A 241 -12.24 8.85 7.01
CA THR A 241 -12.63 9.93 6.09
C THR A 241 -14.04 10.45 6.45
N ALA A 242 -14.40 11.64 5.94
CA ALA A 242 -15.66 12.28 6.31
C ALA A 242 -16.91 11.51 5.82
N SER A 243 -17.89 11.34 6.72
CA SER A 243 -19.25 10.84 6.42
C SER A 243 -19.37 9.38 5.96
N VAL A 244 -18.42 8.52 6.34
CA VAL A 244 -18.45 7.09 5.96
C VAL A 244 -18.67 6.13 7.12
N ASP A 245 -19.05 6.59 8.32
CA ASP A 245 -19.29 5.70 9.48
C ASP A 245 -20.24 4.53 9.16
N ALA A 246 -19.81 3.30 9.42
CA ALA A 246 -20.57 2.10 9.12
C ALA A 246 -21.30 1.56 10.36
N THR A 247 -22.59 1.27 10.26
CA THR A 247 -23.39 0.73 11.36
C THR A 247 -23.08 -0.74 11.58
N ILE A 248 -22.87 -1.14 12.83
CA ILE A 248 -22.54 -2.52 13.24
C ILE A 248 -23.83 -3.32 13.42
N TYR A 249 -23.91 -4.51 12.82
CA TYR A 249 -25.04 -5.43 12.97
C TYR A 249 -24.61 -6.80 13.46
N ASN A 250 -25.33 -7.29 14.48
CA ASN A 250 -25.25 -8.63 15.08
C ASN A 250 -23.95 -9.02 15.77
N PHE A 251 -22.92 -8.17 15.73
CA PHE A 251 -21.71 -8.40 16.50
C PHE A 251 -22.00 -8.55 18.00
N THR A 252 -21.38 -9.55 18.63
CA THR A 252 -21.49 -9.80 20.07
C THR A 252 -20.86 -8.66 20.88
N LEU A 253 -19.75 -8.10 20.38
CA LEU A 253 -19.00 -6.98 20.96
C LEU A 253 -18.58 -7.19 22.42
N ASN A 254 -18.40 -8.45 22.84
CA ASN A 254 -17.98 -8.79 24.19
C ASN A 254 -17.20 -10.11 24.19
N GLY A 255 -15.89 -10.05 24.44
CA GLY A 255 -14.98 -11.19 24.34
C GLY A 255 -14.19 -11.21 23.03
N SER A 256 -13.54 -12.32 22.72
CA SER A 256 -12.52 -12.44 21.66
C SER A 256 -13.03 -12.91 20.30
N SER A 257 -14.34 -12.86 20.06
CA SER A 257 -14.96 -13.24 18.79
C SER A 257 -16.12 -12.29 18.50
N SER A 258 -16.43 -12.05 17.23
CA SER A 258 -17.55 -11.15 16.86
C SER A 258 -17.37 -9.78 17.54
N ASN A 259 -16.14 -9.23 17.44
CA ASN A 259 -15.68 -8.06 18.21
C ASN A 259 -14.41 -7.43 17.60
N PHE A 260 -14.02 -6.27 18.13
CA PHE A 260 -12.66 -5.75 18.00
C PHE A 260 -11.69 -6.63 18.79
N VAL A 261 -10.65 -7.13 18.14
CA VAL A 261 -9.65 -8.03 18.73
C VAL A 261 -8.24 -7.58 18.37
N ALA A 262 -7.25 -8.01 19.15
CA ALA A 262 -5.87 -7.61 18.90
C ALA A 262 -5.39 -8.22 17.58
N GLU A 263 -4.74 -7.41 16.76
CA GLU A 263 -4.10 -7.86 15.55
C GLU A 263 -3.03 -8.92 15.86
N THR A 264 -3.02 -9.99 15.08
CA THR A 264 -1.90 -10.94 15.06
C THR A 264 -0.91 -10.57 13.96
N ALA A 265 0.38 -10.82 14.16
CA ALA A 265 1.41 -10.53 13.17
C ALA A 265 1.03 -10.97 11.74
N ARG A 266 1.16 -10.06 10.78
CA ARG A 266 1.04 -10.30 9.33
C ARG A 266 2.22 -11.16 8.85
N PRO A 267 2.05 -12.01 7.82
CA PRO A 267 3.12 -12.87 7.34
C PRO A 267 4.24 -12.01 6.76
N THR A 268 5.44 -12.20 7.30
CA THR A 268 6.66 -11.62 6.73
C THR A 268 7.23 -12.56 5.68
N THR A 269 7.25 -12.21 4.39
CA THR A 269 8.29 -12.78 3.53
C THR A 269 9.59 -11.99 3.73
N VAL A 270 10.68 -12.51 3.17
CA VAL A 270 12.03 -12.07 3.50
C VAL A 270 12.83 -12.02 2.21
N ALA A 271 13.41 -10.87 1.86
CA ALA A 271 14.45 -10.86 0.84
C ALA A 271 15.62 -11.74 1.29
N VAL A 272 16.04 -12.68 0.45
CA VAL A 272 17.26 -13.44 0.72
C VAL A 272 18.44 -12.69 0.11
N ILE A 273 19.19 -11.93 0.92
CA ILE A 273 20.40 -11.24 0.43
C ILE A 273 21.44 -12.28 -0.02
N GLY A 274 21.80 -12.24 -1.29
CA GLY A 274 22.80 -13.12 -1.90
C GLY A 274 24.23 -12.66 -1.62
N SER A 275 24.53 -11.39 -1.91
CA SER A 275 25.85 -10.81 -1.64
C SER A 275 25.77 -9.31 -1.36
N VAL A 276 26.72 -8.78 -0.60
CA VAL A 276 26.92 -7.34 -0.40
C VAL A 276 28.40 -7.03 -0.57
N ASP A 277 28.73 -6.13 -1.49
CA ASP A 277 30.07 -5.60 -1.74
C ASP A 277 30.04 -4.09 -1.53
N ILE A 278 30.95 -3.58 -0.70
CA ILE A 278 31.05 -2.14 -0.43
C ILE A 278 32.48 -1.70 -0.68
N ARG A 279 32.65 -0.78 -1.63
CA ARG A 279 33.98 -0.36 -2.11
C ARG A 279 34.00 1.10 -2.53
N SER A 280 35.16 1.73 -2.38
CA SER A 280 35.42 3.07 -2.93
C SER A 280 35.72 2.91 -4.41
N VAL A 281 35.06 3.71 -5.25
CA VAL A 281 35.17 3.65 -6.72
C VAL A 281 35.46 5.06 -7.25
N PRO A 282 36.35 5.21 -8.25
CA PRO A 282 36.53 6.50 -8.92
C PRO A 282 35.23 6.98 -9.55
N VAL A 283 34.85 8.23 -9.31
CA VAL A 283 33.58 8.79 -9.81
C VAL A 283 33.50 8.71 -11.33
N ASP A 284 34.61 8.96 -12.02
CA ASP A 284 34.68 8.81 -13.48
C ASP A 284 34.48 7.36 -13.95
N GLN A 285 34.98 6.38 -13.19
CA GLN A 285 34.79 4.97 -13.49
C GLN A 285 33.33 4.55 -13.28
N LEU A 286 32.68 5.05 -12.22
CA LEU A 286 31.27 4.81 -11.97
C LEU A 286 30.41 5.38 -13.11
N LEU A 287 30.61 6.65 -13.45
CA LEU A 287 29.80 7.34 -14.47
C LEU A 287 29.98 6.75 -15.89
N THR A 288 31.16 6.23 -16.21
CA THR A 288 31.41 5.57 -17.51
C THR A 288 30.86 4.15 -17.57
N GLY A 289 30.57 3.53 -16.43
CA GLY A 289 30.02 2.18 -16.34
C GLY A 289 28.48 2.12 -16.34
N LEU A 290 27.78 3.23 -16.15
CA LEU A 290 26.31 3.27 -16.09
C LEU A 290 25.69 3.58 -17.46
N ASP A 291 24.64 2.86 -17.82
CA ASP A 291 23.78 3.24 -18.94
C ASP A 291 22.86 4.42 -18.58
N THR A 292 22.17 4.97 -19.58
CA THR A 292 21.29 6.13 -19.40
C THR A 292 20.14 5.88 -18.43
N GLY A 293 19.61 4.64 -18.38
CA GLY A 293 18.52 4.28 -17.46
C GLY A 293 19.00 4.21 -16.01
N SER A 294 20.14 3.58 -15.79
CA SER A 294 20.80 3.44 -14.48
C SER A 294 21.22 4.80 -13.92
N LEU A 295 21.65 5.72 -14.79
CA LEU A 295 21.97 7.10 -14.41
C LEU A 295 20.74 7.88 -13.94
N ALA A 296 19.63 7.75 -14.66
CA ALA A 296 18.36 8.40 -14.28
C ALA A 296 17.81 7.85 -12.95
N ALA A 297 17.90 6.53 -12.74
CA ALA A 297 17.50 5.89 -11.49
C ALA A 297 18.36 6.36 -10.31
N LEU A 298 19.67 6.48 -10.50
CA LEU A 298 20.59 7.00 -9.48
C LEU A 298 20.25 8.44 -9.09
N ILE A 299 19.99 9.33 -10.04
CA ILE A 299 19.56 10.72 -9.77
C ILE A 299 18.26 10.74 -8.96
N ASN A 300 17.26 9.97 -9.41
CA ASN A 300 15.96 9.92 -8.76
C ASN A 300 16.06 9.43 -7.30
N SER A 301 16.98 8.50 -7.01
CA SER A 301 17.20 7.96 -5.66
C SER A 301 17.65 9.01 -4.63
N PHE A 302 18.33 10.08 -5.06
CA PHE A 302 18.75 11.20 -4.21
C PHE A 302 17.60 12.16 -3.85
N GLY A 303 16.42 11.97 -4.45
CA GLY A 303 15.23 12.77 -4.14
C GLY A 303 15.15 14.11 -4.86
N ASP A 304 15.88 14.29 -5.97
CA ASP A 304 15.71 15.48 -6.81
C ASP A 304 14.42 15.32 -7.63
N ASP A 305 13.40 16.07 -7.22
CA ASP A 305 12.22 16.29 -8.03
C ASP A 305 12.63 17.35 -9.05
N THR A 306 13.02 16.92 -10.26
CA THR A 306 13.08 17.81 -11.42
C THR A 306 11.63 18.22 -11.74
N SER A 307 11.10 19.07 -10.88
CA SER A 307 9.78 19.64 -10.97
C SER A 307 9.74 20.54 -12.20
N SER A 308 8.98 20.07 -13.18
CA SER A 308 8.10 20.80 -14.09
C SER A 308 8.60 21.97 -14.96
N ASP A 309 9.83 22.50 -14.85
CA ASP A 309 10.30 23.60 -15.70
C ASP A 309 11.66 23.38 -16.40
N GLU A 310 12.37 22.28 -16.13
CA GLU A 310 13.62 21.90 -16.85
C GLU A 310 13.51 20.52 -17.54
N VAL A 311 12.41 20.26 -18.25
CA VAL A 311 12.14 18.97 -18.95
C VAL A 311 13.17 18.59 -20.04
N ASP A 312 14.20 19.41 -20.29
CA ASP A 312 15.14 19.19 -21.39
C ASP A 312 16.63 19.36 -21.04
N ARG A 313 17.00 19.32 -19.75
CA ARG A 313 18.42 19.21 -19.38
C ARG A 313 18.77 17.77 -19.02
N PRO A 314 19.55 17.04 -19.83
CA PRO A 314 20.23 15.87 -19.29
C PRO A 314 21.08 16.38 -18.12
N ALA A 315 20.98 15.74 -16.95
CA ALA A 315 21.92 15.98 -15.87
C ALA A 315 23.31 15.83 -16.47
N SER A 316 24.03 16.94 -16.62
CA SER A 316 25.31 16.87 -17.32
C SER A 316 26.25 16.01 -16.46
N PRO A 317 27.16 15.25 -17.07
CA PRO A 317 28.17 14.49 -16.32
C PRO A 317 28.89 15.34 -15.26
N ASP A 318 28.98 16.65 -15.46
CA ASP A 318 29.60 17.58 -14.50
C ASP A 318 28.75 17.88 -13.27
N VAL A 319 27.42 17.88 -13.38
CA VAL A 319 26.52 18.01 -12.22
C VAL A 319 26.59 16.73 -11.38
N LEU A 320 26.54 15.58 -12.05
CA LEU A 320 26.67 14.27 -11.41
C LEU A 320 28.01 14.07 -10.72
N ARG A 321 29.11 14.49 -11.36
CA ARG A 321 30.43 14.50 -10.72
C ARG A 321 30.42 15.30 -9.43
N ARG A 322 29.87 16.51 -9.44
CA ARG A 322 29.80 17.36 -8.22
C ARG A 322 28.91 16.78 -7.13
N LEU A 323 27.87 16.05 -7.51
CA LEU A 323 26.98 15.37 -6.56
C LEU A 323 27.66 14.15 -5.94
N LEU A 324 28.38 13.37 -6.73
CA LEU A 324 29.04 12.13 -6.30
C LEU A 324 30.37 12.37 -5.57
N ASP A 325 31.07 13.47 -5.90
CA ASP A 325 32.37 13.88 -5.37
C ASP A 325 32.21 15.15 -4.51
N ALA A 326 31.37 15.10 -3.49
CA ALA A 326 31.05 16.27 -2.68
C ALA A 326 32.24 16.76 -1.83
N ASP A 327 33.18 15.88 -1.51
CA ASP A 327 34.40 16.16 -0.74
C ASP A 327 35.63 16.42 -1.62
N GLY A 328 35.56 16.14 -2.93
CA GLY A 328 36.58 16.48 -3.92
C GLY A 328 37.76 15.52 -3.95
N ASP A 329 37.59 14.28 -3.44
CA ASP A 329 38.60 13.24 -3.46
C ASP A 329 38.63 12.42 -4.76
N GLY A 330 37.63 12.61 -5.63
CA GLY A 330 37.46 11.91 -6.90
C GLY A 330 36.91 10.49 -6.78
N GLN A 331 36.49 10.10 -5.59
CA GLN A 331 36.03 8.76 -5.23
C GLN A 331 34.61 8.84 -4.65
N VAL A 332 33.90 7.71 -4.68
CA VAL A 332 32.59 7.61 -4.03
C VAL A 332 32.42 6.21 -3.46
N ALA A 333 31.74 6.10 -2.32
CA ALA A 333 31.40 4.81 -1.75
C ALA A 333 30.25 4.20 -2.57
N VAL A 334 30.44 2.97 -3.05
CA VAL A 334 29.40 2.21 -3.75
C VAL A 334 29.03 1.01 -2.92
N ILE A 335 27.74 0.92 -2.60
CA ILE A 335 27.10 -0.24 -1.97
C ILE A 335 26.44 -1.03 -3.10
N HIS A 336 26.89 -2.26 -3.29
CA HIS A 336 26.36 -3.17 -4.29
C HIS A 336 25.82 -4.42 -3.60
N TRP A 337 24.60 -4.84 -3.92
CA TRP A 337 24.06 -6.09 -3.38
C TRP A 337 23.23 -6.86 -4.39
N THR A 338 23.15 -8.17 -4.17
CA THR A 338 22.24 -9.05 -4.90
C THR A 338 21.25 -9.67 -3.93
N THR A 339 20.06 -9.98 -4.42
CA THR A 339 19.06 -10.80 -3.73
C THR A 339 18.86 -12.10 -4.51
N LEU A 340 18.58 -13.18 -3.80
CA LEU A 340 18.25 -14.49 -4.36
C LEU A 340 16.74 -14.65 -4.52
N GLU A 341 15.97 -13.99 -3.66
CA GLU A 341 14.51 -13.97 -3.61
C GLU A 341 14.04 -12.62 -3.09
N GLU A 342 12.97 -12.09 -3.67
CA GLU A 342 12.35 -10.79 -3.34
C GLU A 342 10.83 -10.87 -3.33
N GLN A 343 10.28 -12.05 -3.02
CA GLN A 343 8.83 -12.21 -2.95
C GLN A 343 8.29 -11.19 -1.96
N GLY A 344 7.37 -10.34 -2.39
CA GLY A 344 6.82 -9.23 -1.60
C GLY A 344 7.85 -8.29 -0.95
N THR A 345 9.03 -8.13 -1.55
CA THR A 345 9.87 -6.98 -1.27
C THR A 345 9.39 -5.79 -2.11
N VAL A 346 9.08 -4.65 -1.48
CA VAL A 346 8.76 -3.39 -2.17
C VAL A 346 10.03 -2.72 -2.67
N GLY A 347 11.09 -2.81 -1.87
CA GLY A 347 12.38 -2.22 -2.20
C GLY A 347 13.28 -2.09 -1.00
N PHE A 348 14.33 -1.28 -1.13
CA PHE A 348 15.33 -1.10 -0.09
C PHE A 348 15.64 0.37 0.18
N PHE A 349 15.81 0.69 1.45
CA PHE A 349 16.60 1.83 1.90
C PHE A 349 18.00 1.37 2.29
N VAL A 350 18.95 2.30 2.23
CA VAL A 350 20.30 2.15 2.71
C VAL A 350 20.48 3.15 3.84
N ASP A 351 20.95 2.65 4.98
CA ASP A 351 21.34 3.48 6.10
C ASP A 351 22.84 3.37 6.32
N ARG A 352 23.47 4.48 6.72
CA ARG A 352 24.88 4.59 7.08
C ARG A 352 25.05 5.00 8.53
N ARG A 353 26.10 4.49 9.16
CA ARG A 353 26.58 4.94 10.47
C ARG A 353 28.10 5.00 10.51
N GLU A 354 28.64 6.04 11.15
CA GLU A 354 30.08 6.14 11.42
C GLU A 354 30.53 5.18 12.53
N SER A 355 31.73 4.62 12.41
CA SER A 355 32.32 3.76 13.44
C SER A 355 32.52 4.55 14.74
N GLY A 356 31.85 4.12 15.81
CA GLY A 356 31.84 4.82 17.11
C GLY A 356 30.65 5.77 17.31
N SER A 357 29.79 5.96 16.31
CA SER A 357 28.48 6.58 16.44
C SER A 357 27.41 5.54 16.78
N GLU A 358 26.35 5.97 17.49
CA GLU A 358 25.17 5.13 17.75
C GLU A 358 24.06 5.32 16.70
N GLY A 359 24.02 6.46 16.01
CA GLY A 359 22.91 6.85 15.12
C GLY A 359 23.08 6.42 13.67
N TRP A 360 22.06 5.78 13.10
CA TRP A 360 21.94 5.49 11.68
C TRP A 360 21.32 6.67 10.93
N ILE A 361 21.81 6.93 9.73
CA ILE A 361 21.31 7.98 8.83
C ILE A 361 20.91 7.32 7.52
N ARG A 362 19.66 7.53 7.10
CA ARG A 362 19.18 7.11 5.77
C ARG A 362 19.84 7.93 4.67
N ILE A 363 20.46 7.26 3.71
CA ILE A 363 21.23 7.94 2.65
C ILE A 363 20.44 8.10 1.34
N ASN A 364 19.62 7.13 0.94
CA ASN A 364 18.70 7.29 -0.19
C ASN A 364 17.35 7.88 0.27
N ARG A 365 16.90 8.95 -0.40
CA ARG A 365 15.65 9.65 -0.03
C ARG A 365 14.41 9.00 -0.64
N LYS A 366 14.55 8.39 -1.82
CA LYS A 366 13.51 7.56 -2.44
C LYS A 366 13.87 6.09 -2.29
N LEU A 367 12.85 5.26 -2.08
CA LEU A 367 12.98 3.81 -2.02
C LEU A 367 13.60 3.29 -3.33
N LEU A 368 14.56 2.38 -3.23
CA LEU A 368 15.09 1.67 -4.41
C LEU A 368 14.13 0.49 -4.68
N PRO A 369 13.33 0.54 -5.77
CA PRO A 369 12.24 -0.40 -5.97
C PRO A 369 12.75 -1.83 -6.21
N GLY A 370 12.07 -2.81 -5.62
CA GLY A 370 12.32 -4.24 -5.81
C GLY A 370 12.05 -4.70 -7.25
N LEU A 371 12.63 -5.83 -7.69
CA LEU A 371 12.33 -6.41 -9.00
C LEU A 371 11.00 -7.16 -8.96
N VAL A 372 9.96 -6.49 -9.46
CA VAL A 372 8.57 -6.95 -9.42
C VAL A 372 8.32 -8.24 -10.23
N ASP A 373 9.09 -8.51 -11.27
CA ASP A 373 8.82 -9.59 -12.25
C ASP A 373 9.86 -10.74 -12.26
N ALA A 374 10.84 -10.74 -11.35
CA ALA A 374 11.94 -11.70 -11.39
C ALA A 374 11.76 -12.80 -10.31
N PRO A 375 11.45 -14.06 -10.67
CA PRO A 375 11.38 -15.17 -9.71
C PRO A 375 12.77 -15.57 -9.15
N LEU A 376 13.82 -14.85 -9.53
CA LEU A 376 15.22 -15.01 -9.13
C LEU A 376 15.69 -13.57 -8.84
N GLY A 377 16.12 -13.27 -7.61
CA GLY A 377 16.27 -11.89 -7.13
C GLY A 377 17.16 -10.94 -7.95
N GLY A 378 17.18 -9.68 -7.55
CA GLY A 378 17.78 -8.57 -8.27
C GLY A 378 19.22 -8.20 -7.91
N GLU A 379 19.76 -7.28 -8.69
CA GLU A 379 21.06 -6.65 -8.49
C GLU A 379 20.85 -5.15 -8.32
N TYR A 380 21.43 -4.58 -7.27
CA TYR A 380 21.22 -3.21 -6.85
C TYR A 380 22.53 -2.53 -6.56
N PHE A 381 22.57 -1.23 -6.82
CA PHE A 381 23.68 -0.40 -6.41
C PHE A 381 23.18 0.95 -5.88
N TYR A 382 23.90 1.50 -4.91
CA TYR A 382 23.71 2.86 -4.42
C TYR A 382 25.06 3.54 -4.21
N ALA A 383 25.19 4.79 -4.65
CA ALA A 383 26.38 5.60 -4.44
C ALA A 383 26.16 6.56 -3.27
N ASP A 384 27.06 6.53 -2.30
CA ASP A 384 27.01 7.38 -1.12
C ASP A 384 28.06 8.51 -1.21
N PRO A 385 27.67 9.72 -1.65
CA PRO A 385 28.57 10.87 -1.72
C PRO A 385 28.90 11.48 -0.35
N GLY A 386 28.24 11.04 0.72
CA GLY A 386 28.48 11.57 2.06
C GLY A 386 29.56 10.82 2.85
N ALA A 387 30.14 9.75 2.28
CA ALA A 387 31.22 8.99 2.88
C ALA A 387 32.58 9.64 2.53
N VAL A 388 33.39 9.96 3.54
CA VAL A 388 34.66 10.68 3.35
C VAL A 388 35.90 9.85 3.74
N PRO A 389 37.08 10.09 3.12
CA PRO A 389 38.32 9.36 3.38
C PRO A 389 38.73 9.28 4.85
N GLY A 390 39.19 8.10 5.27
CA GLY A 390 39.77 7.89 6.59
C GLY A 390 38.74 7.68 7.71
N ILE A 391 37.45 7.64 7.39
CA ILE A 391 36.38 7.26 8.31
C ILE A 391 35.91 5.84 7.98
N SER A 392 35.77 5.01 9.03
CA SER A 392 35.14 3.70 8.88
C SER A 392 33.63 3.84 9.01
N TYR A 393 32.90 3.28 8.05
CA TYR A 393 31.44 3.30 8.03
C TYR A 393 30.86 1.89 8.16
N TYR A 394 29.67 1.83 8.73
CA TYR A 394 28.78 0.69 8.69
C TYR A 394 27.57 1.05 7.84
N TYR A 395 27.15 0.11 6.99
CA TYR A 395 25.96 0.21 6.17
C TYR A 395 24.98 -0.89 6.57
N ARG A 396 23.69 -0.63 6.44
CA ARG A 396 22.66 -1.67 6.48
C ARG A 396 21.65 -1.43 5.37
N LEU A 397 21.07 -2.51 4.89
CA LEU A 397 19.94 -2.47 3.98
C LEU A 397 18.68 -2.59 4.84
N SER A 398 17.74 -1.68 4.64
CA SER A 398 16.41 -1.74 5.23
C SER A 398 15.44 -2.10 4.11
N GLU A 399 15.14 -3.38 4.01
CA GLU A 399 14.08 -3.89 3.14
C GLU A 399 12.75 -3.32 3.61
N GLN A 400 12.02 -2.72 2.69
CA GLN A 400 10.62 -2.44 2.84
C GLN A 400 9.85 -3.61 2.25
N GLU A 401 9.18 -4.36 3.10
CA GLU A 401 8.35 -5.49 2.70
C GLU A 401 6.94 -5.00 2.30
N ALA A 402 6.23 -5.75 1.44
CA ALA A 402 4.89 -5.44 0.90
C ALA A 402 3.78 -5.69 1.91
N TRP A 403 4.16 -5.96 3.15
CA TRP A 403 3.31 -5.96 4.34
C TRP A 403 4.00 -5.10 5.39
N GLY A 404 4.66 -4.01 4.96
CA GLY A 404 5.05 -2.79 5.70
C GLY A 404 6.08 -2.94 6.81
N SER A 405 6.39 -4.16 7.24
CA SER A 405 7.55 -4.41 8.06
C SER A 405 8.83 -3.98 7.35
N THR A 406 9.72 -3.42 8.17
CA THR A 406 11.09 -3.17 7.74
C THR A 406 11.97 -4.29 8.25
N ARG A 407 12.79 -4.85 7.36
CA ARG A 407 13.81 -5.82 7.74
C ARG A 407 15.20 -5.28 7.47
N GLU A 408 16.07 -5.44 8.46
CA GLU A 408 17.43 -4.91 8.38
C GLU A 408 18.44 -6.03 8.07
N TYR A 409 19.34 -5.77 7.12
CA TYR A 409 20.44 -6.65 6.75
C TYR A 409 21.78 -5.95 6.97
N GLY A 410 22.72 -6.65 7.60
CA GLY A 410 24.02 -6.12 8.02
C GLY A 410 24.17 -6.08 9.54
N PRO A 411 25.00 -5.18 10.09
CA PRO A 411 25.73 -4.12 9.39
C PRO A 411 26.91 -4.66 8.56
N TYR A 412 27.16 -4.04 7.42
CA TYR A 412 28.29 -4.28 6.52
C TYR A 412 29.33 -3.18 6.70
N GLN A 413 30.60 -3.56 6.87
CA GLN A 413 31.65 -2.58 7.15
C GLN A 413 32.37 -2.15 5.87
N MET A 414 32.58 -0.84 5.75
CA MET A 414 33.48 -0.24 4.78
C MET A 414 34.63 0.48 5.51
N ARG A 415 35.84 0.29 5.01
CA ARG A 415 36.98 1.17 5.32
C ARG A 415 37.17 2.07 4.12
N TYR A 416 36.72 3.32 4.23
CA TYR A 416 36.80 4.31 3.16
C TYR A 416 38.14 5.03 3.18
#